data_AF-A0A2E8D9W2-F1
#
_entry.id   AF-A0A2E8D9W2-F1
#
_cell.length_a   1.000
_cell.length_b   1.000
_cell.length_c   1.000
_cell.angle_alpha   90.00
_cell.angle_beta   90.00
_cell.angle_gamma   90.00
#
_symmetry.space_group_name_H-M   'P 1'
#
loop_
_entity.id
_entity.type
_entity.pdbx_description
1 polymer ?
#
loop_
_entity_poly.entity_id
_entity_poly.type
_entity_poly.pdbx_seq_one_letter_code
_entity_poly.pdbx_strand_id
1 'polypeptide(L)'
;MTRRKQTQDALKAAKEIAEAASEAKTEFLANMSHKFRTPLNGIIGFTELLLTDRERLADEEQVDYLGTIQKSGAHLCELINDILDVSKIEAGRFEVERIACSPRQIIEEVVSVNSVRAEAKGLSLECDVTALPNRIENDPGRLRQLFMNLVGDAVKFTEQGGIRITASVKARQL
;
A
#
# COMPACT_ATOMS: atom_id res chain seq x y z
N MET A 1 46.69 -5.95 -26.21
CA MET A 1 45.34 -5.69 -26.79
C MET A 1 44.19 -5.93 -25.81
N THR A 2 44.42 -6.52 -24.63
CA THR A 2 43.37 -6.95 -23.68
C THR A 2 42.65 -5.81 -22.95
N ARG A 3 43.36 -4.73 -22.58
CA ARG A 3 42.81 -3.62 -21.78
C ARG A 3 41.76 -2.80 -22.52
N ARG A 4 41.95 -2.54 -23.82
CA ARG A 4 41.02 -1.76 -24.65
C ARG A 4 39.69 -2.49 -24.88
N LYS A 5 39.75 -3.82 -25.05
CA LYS A 5 38.57 -4.68 -25.17
C LYS A 5 37.80 -4.77 -23.85
N GLN A 6 38.50 -4.95 -22.73
CA GLN A 6 37.88 -4.92 -21.38
C GLN A 6 37.20 -3.58 -21.07
N THR A 7 37.81 -2.45 -21.41
CA THR A 7 37.18 -1.12 -21.23
C THR A 7 35.95 -0.96 -22.13
N GLN A 8 36.00 -1.45 -23.37
CA GLN A 8 34.88 -1.39 -24.30
C GLN A 8 33.72 -2.27 -23.85
N ASP A 9 34.00 -3.48 -23.35
CA ASP A 9 33.00 -4.40 -22.82
C ASP A 9 32.36 -3.83 -21.53
N ALA A 10 33.17 -3.22 -20.64
CA ALA A 10 32.67 -2.55 -19.45
C ALA A 10 31.80 -1.32 -19.76
N LEU A 11 32.18 -0.52 -20.76
CA LEU A 11 31.39 0.62 -21.22
C LEU A 11 30.06 0.17 -21.82
N LYS A 12 30.08 -0.93 -22.58
CA LYS A 12 28.87 -1.52 -23.17
C LYS A 12 27.93 -2.04 -22.06
N ALA A 13 28.44 -2.79 -21.09
CA ALA A 13 27.66 -3.28 -19.97
C ALA A 13 27.07 -2.13 -19.13
N ALA A 14 27.85 -1.09 -18.85
CA ALA A 14 27.36 0.09 -18.13
C ALA A 14 26.25 0.82 -18.91
N LYS A 15 26.38 0.91 -20.24
CA LYS A 15 25.35 1.49 -21.11
C LYS A 15 24.07 0.65 -21.10
N GLU A 16 24.18 -0.67 -21.24
CA GLU A 16 23.04 -1.60 -21.21
C GLU A 16 22.29 -1.51 -19.85
N ILE A 17 23.01 -1.41 -18.73
CA ILE A 17 22.41 -1.20 -17.39
C ILE A 17 21.69 0.16 -17.32
N ALA A 18 22.29 1.23 -17.85
CA ALA A 18 21.69 2.56 -17.82
C ALA A 18 20.43 2.64 -18.71
N GLU A 19 20.44 2.01 -19.88
CA GLU A 19 19.28 1.94 -20.78
C GLU A 19 18.14 1.15 -20.14
N ALA A 20 18.43 -0.02 -19.55
CA ALA A 20 17.45 -0.81 -18.82
C ALA A 20 16.83 -0.05 -17.64
N ALA A 21 17.64 0.70 -16.88
CA ALA A 21 17.14 1.53 -15.78
C ALA A 21 16.24 2.68 -16.28
N SER A 22 16.58 3.31 -17.41
CA SER A 22 15.77 4.37 -18.01
C SER A 22 14.44 3.86 -18.55
N GLU A 23 14.44 2.67 -19.16
CA GLU A 23 13.23 2.03 -19.67
C GLU A 23 12.30 1.65 -18.52
N ALA A 24 12.83 1.00 -17.48
CA ALA A 24 12.08 0.64 -16.28
C ALA A 24 11.45 1.88 -15.60
N LYS A 25 12.17 3.01 -15.55
CA LYS A 25 11.65 4.27 -15.01
C LYS A 25 10.49 4.82 -15.85
N THR A 26 10.61 4.75 -17.17
CA THR A 26 9.56 5.22 -18.09
C THR A 26 8.30 4.36 -17.94
N GLU A 27 8.48 3.04 -17.89
CA GLU A 27 7.38 2.08 -17.67
C GLU A 27 6.70 2.31 -16.31
N PHE A 28 7.49 2.50 -15.25
CA PHE A 28 6.97 2.82 -13.92
C PHE A 28 6.08 4.07 -13.93
N LEU A 29 6.54 5.17 -14.53
CA LEU A 29 5.77 6.41 -14.62
C LEU A 29 4.50 6.26 -15.45
N ALA A 30 4.56 5.53 -16.56
CA ALA A 30 3.39 5.24 -17.39
C ALA A 30 2.35 4.43 -16.61
N ASN A 31 2.80 3.39 -15.91
CA ASN A 31 1.94 2.54 -15.09
C ASN A 31 1.30 3.32 -13.93
N MET A 32 2.05 4.18 -13.25
CA MET A 32 1.51 5.05 -12.19
C MET A 32 0.49 6.03 -12.72
N SER A 33 0.76 6.65 -13.87
CA SER A 33 -0.18 7.57 -14.53
C SER A 33 -1.50 6.87 -14.84
N HIS A 34 -1.46 5.64 -15.37
CA HIS A 34 -2.66 4.87 -15.61
C HIS A 34 -3.41 4.56 -14.30
N LYS A 35 -2.70 4.08 -13.27
CA LYS A 35 -3.28 3.77 -11.96
C LYS A 35 -3.93 4.98 -11.29
N PHE A 36 -3.44 6.19 -11.53
CA PHE A 36 -4.06 7.42 -11.04
C PHE A 36 -5.33 7.83 -11.80
N ARG A 37 -5.38 7.61 -13.11
CA ARG A 37 -6.53 8.01 -13.93
C ARG A 37 -7.82 7.30 -13.50
N THR A 38 -7.75 6.03 -13.11
CA THR A 38 -8.92 5.25 -12.70
C THR A 38 -9.65 5.84 -11.48
N PRO A 39 -9.01 6.00 -10.29
CA PRO A 39 -9.68 6.60 -9.14
C PRO A 39 -10.07 8.07 -9.39
N LEU A 40 -9.25 8.83 -10.13
CA LEU A 40 -9.59 10.21 -10.47
C LEU A 40 -10.87 10.30 -11.32
N ASN A 41 -11.01 9.45 -12.34
CA ASN A 41 -12.21 9.38 -13.16
C ASN A 41 -13.44 8.93 -12.34
N GLY A 42 -13.25 8.05 -11.35
CA GLY A 42 -14.28 7.71 -10.39
C GLY A 42 -14.76 8.93 -9.60
N ILE A 43 -13.83 9.70 -9.02
CA ILE A 43 -14.17 10.94 -8.27
C ILE A 43 -14.92 11.92 -9.17
N ILE A 44 -14.38 12.23 -10.35
CA ILE A 44 -14.97 13.22 -11.27
C ILE A 44 -16.35 12.74 -11.75
N GLY A 45 -16.44 11.51 -12.28
CA GLY A 45 -17.67 10.99 -12.87
C GLY A 45 -18.82 10.88 -11.88
N PHE A 46 -18.58 10.34 -10.67
CA PHE A 46 -19.64 10.26 -9.66
C PHE A 46 -20.01 11.65 -9.10
N THR A 47 -19.06 12.59 -9.04
CA THR A 47 -19.38 13.98 -8.68
C THR A 47 -20.23 14.65 -9.76
N GLU A 48 -19.94 14.44 -11.04
CA GLU A 48 -20.74 14.96 -12.15
C GLU A 48 -22.16 14.38 -12.16
N LEU A 49 -22.32 13.08 -11.90
CA LEU A 49 -23.64 12.45 -11.77
C LEU A 49 -24.43 13.04 -10.60
N LEU A 50 -23.80 13.19 -9.43
CA LEU A 50 -24.42 13.82 -8.27
C LEU A 50 -24.80 15.28 -8.50
N LEU A 51 -24.03 16.03 -9.29
CA LEU A 51 -24.35 17.42 -9.62
C LEU A 51 -25.48 17.53 -10.65
N THR A 52 -25.54 16.60 -11.60
CA THR A 52 -26.48 16.67 -12.73
C THR A 52 -27.85 16.09 -12.40
N ASP A 53 -27.89 14.96 -11.69
CA ASP A 53 -29.11 14.16 -11.50
C ASP A 53 -29.56 14.09 -10.04
N ARG A 54 -29.03 14.95 -9.16
CA ARG A 54 -29.29 14.89 -7.71
C ARG A 54 -30.76 14.74 -7.35
N GLU A 55 -31.62 15.56 -7.95
CA GLU A 55 -33.06 15.61 -7.66
C GLU A 55 -33.82 14.37 -8.15
N ARG A 56 -33.18 13.57 -9.01
CA ARG A 56 -33.75 12.36 -9.62
C ARG A 56 -33.22 11.07 -8.97
N LEU A 57 -32.12 11.16 -8.22
CA LEU A 57 -31.50 10.03 -7.53
C LEU A 57 -32.20 9.78 -6.19
N ALA A 58 -32.47 8.53 -5.87
CA ALA A 58 -32.90 8.16 -4.53
C ALA A 58 -31.79 8.47 -3.50
N ASP A 59 -32.17 8.73 -2.25
CA ASP A 59 -31.21 9.03 -1.18
C ASP A 59 -30.14 7.93 -1.02
N GLU A 60 -30.52 6.66 -1.20
CA GLU A 60 -29.60 5.51 -1.16
C GLU A 60 -28.57 5.55 -2.31
N GLU A 61 -28.98 5.91 -3.52
CA GLU A 61 -28.07 6.03 -4.68
C GLU A 61 -27.08 7.18 -4.47
N GLN A 62 -27.53 8.29 -3.87
CA GLN A 62 -26.66 9.41 -3.54
C GLN A 62 -25.58 8.99 -2.53
N VAL A 63 -25.97 8.22 -1.51
CA VAL A 63 -25.04 7.69 -0.49
C VAL A 63 -24.01 6.75 -1.14
N ASP A 64 -24.44 5.87 -2.05
CA ASP A 64 -23.53 4.96 -2.76
C ASP A 64 -22.53 5.71 -3.65
N TYR A 65 -22.96 6.78 -4.33
CA TYR A 65 -22.08 7.60 -5.17
C TYR A 65 -21.06 8.35 -4.30
N LEU A 66 -21.49 8.94 -3.19
CA LEU A 66 -20.58 9.55 -2.20
C LEU A 66 -19.60 8.53 -1.62
N GLY A 67 -20.05 7.31 -1.33
CA GLY A 67 -19.21 6.21 -0.88
C GLY A 67 -18.15 5.84 -1.93
N THR A 68 -18.50 5.86 -3.21
CA THR A 68 -17.57 5.57 -4.30
C THR A 68 -16.54 6.67 -4.49
N ILE A 69 -16.94 7.95 -4.35
CA ILE A 69 -16.03 9.09 -4.34
C ILE A 69 -15.03 8.96 -3.19
N GLN A 70 -15.51 8.68 -1.97
CA GLN A 70 -14.66 8.53 -0.79
C GLN A 70 -13.63 7.39 -0.98
N LYS A 71 -14.06 6.21 -1.44
CA LYS A 71 -13.17 5.08 -1.72
C LYS A 71 -12.12 5.43 -2.78
N SER A 72 -12.52 6.12 -3.85
CA SER A 72 -11.62 6.53 -4.91
C SER A 72 -10.57 7.56 -4.42
N GLY A 73 -10.98 8.50 -3.57
CA GLY A 73 -10.08 9.47 -2.94
C GLY A 73 -9.08 8.81 -1.99
N ALA A 74 -9.53 7.88 -1.15
CA ALA A 74 -8.65 7.11 -0.27
C ALA A 74 -7.61 6.31 -1.09
N HIS A 75 -8.04 5.64 -2.15
CA HIS A 75 -7.13 4.90 -3.03
C HIS A 75 -6.11 5.80 -3.72
N LEU A 76 -6.51 6.99 -4.17
CA LEU A 76 -5.58 7.95 -4.77
C LEU A 76 -4.51 8.41 -3.77
N CYS A 77 -4.88 8.65 -2.50
CA CYS A 77 -3.93 9.00 -1.44
C CYS A 77 -2.92 7.88 -1.17
N GLU A 78 -3.36 6.61 -1.17
CA GLU A 78 -2.47 5.44 -1.06
C GLU A 78 -1.45 5.41 -2.19
N LEU A 79 -1.91 5.54 -3.45
CA LEU A 79 -1.02 5.54 -4.62
C LEU A 79 0.00 6.70 -4.58
N ILE A 80 -0.39 7.88 -4.09
CA ILE A 80 0.52 9.01 -3.92
C ILE A 80 1.60 8.69 -2.88
N ASN A 81 1.22 8.10 -1.75
CA ASN A 81 2.17 7.71 -0.71
C ASN A 81 3.16 6.67 -1.22
N ASP A 82 2.69 5.68 -1.99
CA ASP A 82 3.54 4.66 -2.61
C ASP A 82 4.61 5.29 -3.54
N ILE A 83 4.24 6.28 -4.36
CA ILE A 83 5.20 6.98 -5.23
C ILE A 83 6.20 7.80 -4.43
N LEU A 84 5.75 8.48 -3.38
CA LEU A 84 6.64 9.24 -2.51
C LEU A 84 7.66 8.32 -1.82
N ASP A 85 7.24 7.11 -1.45
CA ASP A 85 8.13 6.11 -0.85
C ASP A 85 9.17 5.60 -1.84
N VAL A 86 8.77 5.26 -3.07
CA VAL A 86 9.71 4.89 -4.14
C VAL A 86 10.71 6.02 -4.40
N SER A 87 10.24 7.27 -4.47
CA SER A 87 11.09 8.44 -4.70
C SER A 87 12.11 8.66 -3.57
N LYS A 88 11.75 8.35 -2.32
CA LYS A 88 12.68 8.38 -1.19
C LYS A 88 13.72 7.26 -1.29
N ILE A 89 13.32 6.06 -1.70
CA ILE A 89 14.22 4.91 -1.89
C ILE A 89 15.25 5.21 -2.98
N GLU A 90 14.82 5.68 -4.15
CA GLU A 90 15.72 6.02 -5.26
C GLU A 90 16.73 7.11 -4.90
N ALA A 91 16.31 8.09 -4.09
CA ALA A 91 17.18 9.16 -3.65
C ALA A 91 18.15 8.76 -2.52
N GLY A 92 18.12 7.50 -2.06
CA GLY A 92 18.86 7.05 -0.87
C GLY A 92 18.42 7.75 0.42
N ARG A 93 17.26 8.41 0.42
CA ARG A 93 16.69 9.16 1.56
C ARG A 93 15.60 8.38 2.28
N PHE A 94 15.45 7.09 1.97
CA PHE A 94 14.55 6.23 2.71
C PHE A 94 15.23 5.80 4.00
N GLU A 95 15.06 6.62 5.02
CA GLU A 95 15.50 6.31 6.38
C GLU A 95 14.37 5.55 7.08
N VAL A 96 14.63 4.30 7.45
CA VAL A 96 13.78 3.55 8.37
C VAL A 96 14.15 4.02 9.77
N GLU A 97 13.22 4.69 10.45
CA GLU A 97 13.45 5.07 11.84
C GLU A 97 13.61 3.80 12.69
N ARG A 98 14.67 3.75 13.50
CA ARG A 98 14.83 2.68 14.49
C ARG A 98 14.52 3.24 15.87
N ILE A 99 13.26 3.19 16.23
CA ILE A 99 12.79 3.59 17.55
C ILE A 99 12.17 2.41 18.28
N ALA A 100 12.25 2.43 19.60
CA ALA A 100 11.64 1.39 20.44
C ALA A 100 10.11 1.51 20.36
N CYS A 101 9.46 0.56 19.70
CA CYS A 101 8.01 0.52 19.51
C CYS A 101 7.41 -0.82 19.94
N SER A 102 6.12 -0.84 20.27
CA SER A 102 5.42 -2.09 20.65
C SER A 102 4.74 -2.69 19.42
N PRO A 103 5.20 -3.85 18.92
CA PRO A 103 4.57 -4.47 17.75
C PRO A 103 3.14 -4.92 18.06
N ARG A 104 2.88 -5.31 19.32
CA ARG A 104 1.54 -5.65 19.81
C ARG A 104 0.57 -4.50 19.67
N GLN A 105 0.92 -3.31 20.17
CA GLN A 105 0.05 -2.12 20.08
C GLN A 105 -0.24 -1.74 18.63
N ILE A 106 0.78 -1.80 17.76
CA ILE A 106 0.60 -1.49 16.34
C ILE A 106 -0.39 -2.47 15.70
N ILE A 107 -0.26 -3.77 15.95
CA ILE A 107 -1.16 -4.77 15.38
C ILE A 107 -2.58 -4.63 15.97
N GLU A 108 -2.72 -4.39 17.28
CA GLU A 108 -4.00 -4.16 17.94
C GLU A 108 -4.74 -2.95 17.34
N GLU A 109 -4.03 -1.84 17.08
CA GLU A 109 -4.62 -0.66 16.42
C GLU A 109 -5.07 -0.98 14.99
N VAL A 110 -4.29 -1.74 14.23
CA VAL A 110 -4.66 -2.17 12.87
C VAL A 110 -5.88 -3.10 12.87
N VAL A 111 -5.93 -4.03 13.82
CA VAL A 111 -7.07 -4.95 13.99
C VAL A 111 -8.31 -4.16 14.39
N SER A 112 -8.21 -3.17 15.27
CA SER A 112 -9.34 -2.34 15.68
C SER A 112 -9.94 -1.54 14.52
N VAL A 113 -9.13 -1.09 13.55
CA VAL A 113 -9.64 -0.39 12.38
C VAL A 113 -10.34 -1.35 11.42
N ASN A 114 -9.79 -2.55 11.25
CA ASN A 114 -10.30 -3.54 10.29
C ASN A 114 -11.42 -4.41 10.84
N SER A 115 -11.61 -4.48 12.18
CA SER A 115 -12.72 -5.21 12.80
C SER A 115 -14.07 -4.66 12.38
N VAL A 116 -14.22 -3.33 12.32
CA VAL A 116 -15.45 -2.67 11.86
C VAL A 116 -15.78 -3.06 10.41
N ARG A 117 -14.75 -3.15 9.55
CA ARG A 117 -14.92 -3.56 8.15
C ARG A 117 -15.23 -5.05 8.01
N ALA A 118 -14.61 -5.90 8.84
CA ALA A 118 -14.85 -7.33 8.86
C ALA A 118 -16.28 -7.64 9.35
N GLU A 119 -16.72 -6.97 10.41
CA GLU A 119 -18.07 -7.09 10.98
C GLU A 119 -19.13 -6.68 9.94
N ALA A 120 -18.92 -5.57 9.22
CA ALA A 120 -19.81 -5.15 8.15
C ALA A 120 -19.94 -6.19 7.00
N LYS A 121 -18.93 -7.05 6.80
CA LYS A 121 -18.96 -8.18 5.84
C LYS A 121 -19.40 -9.50 6.48
N GLY A 122 -19.73 -9.53 7.77
CA GLY A 122 -20.06 -10.77 8.50
C GLY A 122 -18.88 -11.72 8.68
N LEU A 123 -17.64 -11.22 8.64
CA LEU A 123 -16.42 -12.01 8.80
C LEU A 123 -15.93 -11.99 10.25
N SER A 124 -15.41 -13.12 10.75
CA SER A 124 -14.65 -13.10 12.01
C SER A 124 -13.24 -12.55 11.78
N LEU A 125 -12.72 -11.78 12.74
CA LEU A 125 -11.35 -11.29 12.75
C LEU A 125 -10.72 -11.60 14.12
N GLU A 126 -9.84 -12.59 14.15
CA GLU A 126 -9.14 -13.05 15.35
C GLU A 126 -7.67 -12.63 15.32
N CYS A 127 -7.11 -12.27 16.47
CA CYS A 127 -5.72 -11.86 16.60
C CYS A 127 -5.07 -12.51 17.82
N ASP A 128 -4.01 -13.28 17.61
CA ASP A 128 -3.14 -13.82 18.66
C ASP A 128 -1.67 -13.42 18.41
N VAL A 129 -1.25 -12.40 19.14
CA VAL A 129 0.11 -11.86 19.09
C VAL A 129 0.80 -11.91 20.46
N THR A 130 0.32 -12.80 21.33
CA THR A 130 0.83 -12.95 22.70
C THR A 130 2.30 -13.38 22.76
N ALA A 131 2.79 -14.07 21.72
CA ALA A 131 4.18 -14.50 21.60
C ALA A 131 5.16 -13.40 21.15
N LEU A 132 4.69 -12.17 20.90
CA LEU A 132 5.55 -11.06 20.52
C LEU A 132 6.22 -10.39 21.73
N PRO A 133 7.44 -9.86 21.57
CA PRO A 133 8.09 -9.06 22.61
C PRO A 133 7.35 -7.73 22.79
N ASN A 134 7.38 -7.21 24.01
CA ASN A 134 6.73 -5.93 24.34
C ASN A 134 7.28 -4.75 23.52
N ARG A 135 8.55 -4.81 23.14
CA ARG A 135 9.24 -3.79 22.35
C ARG A 135 10.17 -4.41 21.30
N ILE A 136 10.25 -3.76 20.15
CA ILE A 136 11.24 -3.97 19.10
C ILE A 136 11.82 -2.62 18.67
N GLU A 137 12.99 -2.62 18.02
CA GLU A 137 13.52 -1.43 17.36
C GLU A 137 13.15 -1.47 15.88
N ASN A 138 12.22 -0.62 15.47
CA ASN A 138 11.75 -0.53 14.09
C ASN A 138 11.00 0.79 13.87
N ASP A 139 10.54 1.02 12.65
CA ASP A 139 9.72 2.16 12.28
C ASP A 139 8.24 1.80 12.50
N PRO A 140 7.58 2.37 13.54
CA PRO A 140 6.20 2.03 13.83
C PRO A 140 5.22 2.50 12.75
N GLY A 141 5.52 3.59 12.05
CA GLY A 141 4.69 4.09 10.95
C GLY A 141 4.70 3.13 9.77
N ARG A 142 5.87 2.61 9.43
CA ARG A 142 6.04 1.62 8.35
C ARG A 142 5.42 0.28 8.69
N LEU A 143 5.61 -0.22 9.92
CA LEU A 143 4.97 -1.44 10.37
C LEU A 143 3.44 -1.31 10.34
N ARG A 144 2.91 -0.17 10.79
CA ARG A 144 1.49 0.14 10.72
C ARG A 144 0.98 0.13 9.29
N GLN A 145 1.67 0.81 8.37
CA GLN A 145 1.30 0.85 6.95
C GLN A 145 1.30 -0.57 6.35
N LEU A 146 2.36 -1.34 6.61
CA LEU A 146 2.48 -2.72 6.13
C LEU A 146 1.32 -3.60 6.64
N PHE A 147 1.01 -3.53 7.93
CA PHE A 147 -0.08 -4.32 8.51
C PHE A 147 -1.46 -3.82 8.06
N MET A 148 -1.66 -2.51 7.90
CA MET A 148 -2.90 -1.95 7.34
C MET A 148 -3.18 -2.50 5.95
N ASN A 149 -2.15 -2.58 5.09
CA ASN A 149 -2.29 -3.14 3.75
C ASN A 149 -2.61 -4.64 3.81
N LEU A 150 -1.82 -5.42 4.56
CA LEU A 150 -2.03 -6.87 4.68
C LEU A 150 -3.39 -7.25 5.26
N VAL A 151 -3.77 -6.66 6.40
CA VAL A 151 -5.04 -6.96 7.08
C VAL A 151 -6.21 -6.38 6.30
N GLY A 152 -6.05 -5.17 5.72
CA GLY A 152 -7.04 -4.54 4.86
C GLY A 152 -7.34 -5.40 3.63
N ASP A 153 -6.32 -5.93 2.96
CA ASP A 153 -6.47 -6.84 1.83
C ASP A 153 -7.14 -8.14 2.25
N ALA A 154 -6.75 -8.72 3.40
CA ALA A 154 -7.39 -9.93 3.92
C ALA A 154 -8.91 -9.73 4.11
N VAL A 155 -9.33 -8.61 4.71
CA VAL A 155 -10.76 -8.27 4.87
C VAL A 155 -11.44 -7.98 3.52
N LYS A 156 -10.75 -7.28 2.62
CA LYS A 156 -11.28 -6.93 1.29
C LYS A 156 -11.59 -8.17 0.46
N PHE A 157 -10.68 -9.13 0.40
CA PHE A 157 -10.75 -10.28 -0.51
C PHE A 157 -11.35 -11.55 0.12
N THR A 158 -11.60 -11.58 1.43
CA THR A 158 -12.36 -12.67 2.06
C THR A 158 -13.85 -12.40 1.93
N GLU A 159 -14.61 -13.38 1.43
CA GLU A 159 -16.07 -13.27 1.23
C GLU A 159 -16.87 -13.91 2.36
N GLN A 160 -16.42 -15.04 2.91
CA GLN A 160 -17.09 -15.79 3.97
C GLN A 160 -16.08 -16.40 4.94
N GLY A 161 -16.52 -16.71 6.17
CA GLY A 161 -15.67 -17.26 7.22
C GLY A 161 -14.97 -16.18 8.02
N GLY A 162 -13.65 -16.16 8.02
CA GLY A 162 -12.89 -15.19 8.81
C GLY A 162 -11.38 -15.22 8.62
N ILE A 163 -10.72 -14.31 9.32
CA ILE A 163 -9.30 -14.00 9.21
C ILE A 163 -8.68 -14.17 10.59
N ARG A 164 -7.56 -14.90 10.66
CA ARG A 164 -6.79 -15.07 11.88
C ARG A 164 -5.38 -14.52 11.69
N ILE A 165 -4.99 -13.61 12.58
CA ILE A 165 -3.66 -13.01 12.62
C ILE A 165 -2.88 -13.68 13.75
N THR A 166 -1.74 -14.24 13.42
CA THR A 166 -0.81 -14.82 14.41
C THR A 166 0.59 -14.28 14.19
N ALA A 167 1.33 -14.02 15.26
CA ALA A 167 2.72 -13.58 15.15
C ALA A 167 3.62 -14.28 16.17
N SER A 168 4.83 -14.62 15.74
CA SER A 168 5.84 -15.26 16.58
C SER A 168 7.24 -14.75 16.25
N VAL A 169 8.16 -14.86 17.21
CA VAL A 169 9.58 -14.56 16.99
C VAL A 169 10.29 -15.82 16.53
N LYS A 170 10.89 -15.77 15.34
CA LYS A 170 11.77 -16.84 14.87
C LYS A 170 13.18 -16.62 15.43
N ALA A 171 13.72 -17.61 16.14
CA ALA A 171 15.11 -17.58 16.57
C ALA A 171 16.03 -17.44 15.34
N ARG A 172 16.99 -16.52 15.41
CA ARG A 172 17.99 -16.32 14.35
C ARG A 172 18.85 -17.60 14.30
N GLN A 173 18.78 -18.34 13.19
CA GLN A 173 19.79 -19.38 12.93
C GLN A 173 21.13 -18.66 12.74
N LEU A 174 22.05 -18.91 13.67
CA LEU A 174 23.45 -18.49 13.59
C LEU A 174 24.20 -19.34 12.56
#